data_AF-A0A2G9SM15-F1
#
_entry.id   AF-A0A2G9SM15-F1
#
_cell.length_a   1.000
_cell.length_b   1.000
_cell.length_c   1.000
_cell.angle_alpha   90.00
_cell.angle_beta   90.00
_cell.angle_gamma   90.00
#
_symmetry.space_group_name_H-M   'P 1'
#
loop_
_entity.id
_entity.type
_entity.pdbx_description
1 polymer ?
#
loop_
_entity_poly.entity_id
_entity_poly.type
_entity_poly.pdbx_seq_one_letter_code
_entity_poly.pdbx_strand_id
1 'polypeptide(L)'
;MTSDPYIMEEEDPAKSQALESSLWELEALQNHYYPDVVRAANVITRSLSTQESDISELLELSSYELFEKQMKKRFGSVPLEFEPVRGLLGRKQEVTAEHFSI
;
A
#
# COMPACT_ATOMS: atom_id res chain seq x y z
N MET A 1 -11.60 -24.75 0.28
CA MET A 1 -11.16 -23.36 0.11
C MET A 1 -12.10 -22.73 -0.88
N THR A 2 -12.90 -21.77 -0.44
CA THR A 2 -13.82 -21.01 -1.31
C THR A 2 -13.01 -19.96 -2.05
N SER A 3 -12.96 -20.07 -3.38
CA SER A 3 -12.37 -19.04 -4.25
C SER A 3 -13.25 -17.78 -4.21
N ASP A 4 -12.63 -16.62 -4.45
CA ASP A 4 -13.34 -15.36 -4.67
C ASP A 4 -14.33 -15.53 -5.85
N PRO A 5 -15.63 -15.18 -5.70
CA PRO A 5 -16.62 -15.32 -6.77
C PRO A 5 -16.51 -14.26 -7.87
N TYR A 6 -15.73 -13.18 -7.68
CA TYR A 6 -15.60 -12.12 -8.69
C TYR A 6 -15.08 -12.63 -10.03
N ILE A 7 -15.75 -12.24 -11.13
CA ILE A 7 -15.40 -12.59 -12.51
C ILE A 7 -14.78 -11.36 -13.20
N MET A 8 -13.46 -11.35 -13.35
CA MET A 8 -12.70 -10.21 -13.89
C MET A 8 -12.98 -9.96 -15.37
N GLU A 9 -13.24 -11.01 -16.14
CA GLU A 9 -13.42 -10.99 -17.60
C GLU A 9 -14.88 -10.79 -18.01
N GLU A 10 -15.81 -10.67 -17.06
CA GLU A 10 -17.22 -10.40 -17.35
C GLU A 10 -17.39 -8.94 -17.81
N GLU A 11 -17.98 -8.76 -18.99
CA GLU A 11 -18.19 -7.44 -19.60
C GLU A 11 -19.38 -6.70 -18.97
N ASP A 12 -20.41 -7.42 -18.49
CA ASP A 12 -21.56 -6.83 -17.81
C ASP A 12 -21.28 -6.69 -16.30
N PRO A 13 -21.09 -5.46 -15.77
CA PRO A 13 -20.74 -5.26 -14.36
C PRO A 13 -21.77 -5.86 -13.40
N ALA A 14 -23.05 -5.94 -13.81
CA ALA A 14 -24.12 -6.51 -13.01
C ALA A 14 -24.02 -8.04 -12.85
N LYS A 15 -23.23 -8.72 -13.71
CA LYS A 15 -23.03 -10.19 -13.68
C LYS A 15 -21.68 -10.61 -13.09
N SER A 16 -20.81 -9.65 -12.75
CA SER A 16 -19.44 -9.89 -12.27
C SER A 16 -19.32 -10.56 -10.90
N GLN A 17 -20.42 -10.72 -10.16
CA GLN A 17 -20.44 -11.27 -8.79
C GLN A 17 -19.57 -10.48 -7.78
N ALA A 18 -19.36 -9.19 -8.02
CA ALA A 18 -18.56 -8.33 -7.14
C ALA A 18 -19.20 -8.12 -5.75
N LEU A 19 -20.53 -8.24 -5.61
CA LEU A 19 -21.21 -8.08 -4.31
C LEU A 19 -21.01 -9.27 -3.39
N GLU A 20 -20.84 -10.46 -3.95
CA GLU A 20 -20.54 -11.70 -3.24
C GLU A 20 -19.05 -11.85 -2.92
N SER A 21 -18.21 -10.97 -3.48
CA SER A 21 -16.76 -10.92 -3.31
C SER A 21 -16.33 -10.11 -2.07
N SER A 22 -15.03 -9.89 -1.92
CA SER A 22 -14.41 -9.09 -0.86
C SER A 22 -13.22 -8.29 -1.41
N LEU A 23 -12.97 -7.11 -0.85
CA LEU A 23 -11.94 -6.17 -1.33
C LEU A 23 -10.55 -6.45 -0.72
N TRP A 24 -9.99 -7.64 -0.95
CA TRP A 24 -8.67 -8.03 -0.44
C TRP A 24 -7.52 -7.14 -0.93
N GLU A 25 -7.67 -6.57 -2.12
CA GLU A 25 -6.69 -5.66 -2.73
C GLU A 25 -6.51 -4.39 -1.89
N LEU A 26 -7.59 -3.87 -1.30
CA LEU A 26 -7.52 -2.72 -0.38
C LEU A 26 -6.83 -3.09 0.93
N GLU A 27 -7.04 -4.30 1.45
CA GLU A 27 -6.34 -4.79 2.64
C GLU A 27 -4.83 -4.91 2.39
N ALA A 28 -4.43 -5.38 1.21
CA ALA A 28 -3.03 -5.37 0.81
C ALA A 28 -2.46 -3.93 0.75
N LEU A 29 -3.22 -2.97 0.22
CA LEU A 29 -2.82 -1.55 0.16
C LEU A 29 -2.73 -0.88 1.54
N GLN A 30 -3.43 -1.38 2.56
CA GLN A 30 -3.26 -0.91 3.94
C GLN A 30 -1.85 -1.22 4.49
N ASN A 31 -1.10 -2.13 3.86
CA ASN A 31 0.28 -2.48 4.22
C ASN A 31 1.32 -1.92 3.22
N HIS A 32 0.97 -0.86 2.49
CA HIS A 32 1.83 -0.23 1.49
C HIS A 32 3.04 0.50 2.11
N TYR A 33 4.17 0.54 1.40
CA TYR A 33 5.40 1.19 1.90
C TYR A 33 5.26 2.72 2.09
N TYR A 34 4.42 3.36 1.28
CA TYR A 34 4.22 4.81 1.32
C TYR A 34 3.08 5.18 2.29
N PRO A 35 3.35 5.95 3.37
CA PRO A 35 2.37 6.19 4.43
C PRO A 35 1.10 6.92 3.99
N ASP A 36 1.16 7.77 2.97
CA ASP A 36 -0.03 8.47 2.45
C ASP A 36 -1.00 7.48 1.78
N VAL A 37 -0.51 6.46 1.07
CA VAL A 37 -1.34 5.40 0.48
C VAL A 37 -1.99 4.56 1.59
N VAL A 38 -1.22 4.19 2.62
CA VAL A 38 -1.76 3.50 3.81
C VAL A 38 -2.90 4.30 4.44
N ARG A 39 -2.73 5.63 4.58
CA ARG A 39 -3.79 6.50 5.14
C ARG A 39 -5.05 6.48 4.27
N ALA A 40 -4.91 6.57 2.95
CA ALA A 40 -6.02 6.54 2.01
C ALA A 40 -6.76 5.19 2.05
N ALA A 41 -6.03 4.07 2.02
CA ALA A 41 -6.62 2.73 2.08
C ALA A 41 -7.35 2.45 3.40
N ASN A 42 -6.88 3.05 4.51
CA ASN A 42 -7.53 2.95 5.81
C ASN A 42 -8.79 3.83 5.96
N VAL A 43 -9.22 4.57 4.95
CA VAL A 43 -10.48 5.33 5.02
C VAL A 43 -11.68 4.38 5.05
N ILE A 44 -11.61 3.26 4.33
CA ILE A 44 -12.73 2.29 4.24
C ILE A 44 -13.06 1.59 5.57
N THR A 45 -12.09 1.54 6.48
CA THR A 45 -12.27 0.94 7.82
C THR A 45 -12.82 1.92 8.85
N ARG A 46 -12.97 3.20 8.48
CA ARG A 46 -13.53 4.25 9.34
C ARG A 46 -15.02 4.41 9.08
N SER A 47 -15.71 5.05 10.01
CA SER A 47 -17.10 5.47 9.80
C SER A 47 -17.20 6.39 8.58
N LEU A 48 -18.18 6.14 7.70
CA LEU A 48 -18.41 6.94 6.51
C LEU A 48 -18.69 8.40 6.87
N SER A 49 -17.99 9.31 6.19
CA SER A 49 -18.28 10.74 6.23
C SER A 49 -19.57 11.03 5.48
N THR A 50 -20.33 12.02 5.94
CA THR A 50 -21.50 12.53 5.21
C THR A 50 -21.13 13.42 4.02
N GLN A 51 -19.87 13.88 3.96
CA GLN A 51 -19.35 14.75 2.92
C GLN A 51 -18.32 14.01 2.06
N GLU A 52 -18.42 14.20 0.75
CA GLU A 52 -17.45 13.71 -0.24
C GLU A 52 -16.12 14.46 -0.15
N SER A 53 -15.02 13.77 -0.45
CA SER A 53 -13.69 14.37 -0.52
C SER A 53 -13.36 14.75 -1.97
N ASP A 54 -12.84 15.95 -2.17
CA ASP A 54 -12.26 16.32 -3.46
C ASP A 54 -10.93 15.57 -3.67
N ILE A 55 -10.81 14.90 -4.81
CA ILE A 55 -9.63 14.12 -5.19
C ILE A 55 -8.89 14.72 -6.38
N SER A 56 -9.29 15.89 -6.88
CA SER A 56 -8.72 16.50 -8.10
C SER A 56 -7.20 16.67 -8.00
N GLU A 57 -6.71 17.20 -6.87
CA GLU A 57 -5.28 17.33 -6.63
C GLU A 57 -4.55 15.98 -6.57
N LEU A 58 -5.20 14.92 -6.08
CA LEU A 58 -4.60 13.59 -6.01
C LEU A 58 -4.41 12.98 -7.40
N LEU A 59 -5.30 13.29 -8.34
CA LEU A 59 -5.24 12.79 -9.72
C LEU A 59 -4.13 13.47 -10.53
N GLU A 60 -3.73 14.67 -10.15
CA GLU A 60 -2.64 15.42 -10.79
C GLU A 60 -1.25 15.01 -10.29
N LEU A 61 -1.16 14.30 -9.16
CA LEU A 61 0.11 13.92 -8.55
C LEU A 61 0.91 12.94 -9.43
N SER A 62 2.10 13.38 -9.82
CA SER A 62 3.12 12.55 -10.44
C SER A 62 4.14 12.00 -9.43
N SER A 63 4.84 10.93 -9.81
CA SER A 63 5.95 10.38 -9.02
C SER A 63 7.05 11.42 -8.77
N TYR A 64 7.26 12.35 -9.70
CA TYR A 64 8.22 13.45 -9.55
C TYR A 64 7.81 14.40 -8.42
N GLU A 65 6.54 14.81 -8.38
CA GLU A 65 6.03 15.70 -7.33
C GLU A 65 6.01 15.02 -5.97
N LEU A 66 5.68 13.73 -5.92
CA LEU A 66 5.78 12.92 -4.70
C LEU A 66 7.21 12.91 -4.15
N PHE A 67 8.21 12.73 -5.03
CA PHE A 67 9.62 12.77 -4.66
C PHE A 67 10.03 14.16 -4.17
N GLU A 68 9.71 15.21 -4.92
CA GLU A 68 9.99 16.61 -4.57
C GLU A 68 9.39 16.99 -3.21
N LYS A 69 8.14 16.59 -2.95
CA LYS A 69 7.47 16.81 -1.66
C LYS A 69 8.22 16.10 -0.54
N GLN A 70 8.70 14.88 -0.76
CA GLN A 70 9.45 14.13 0.23
C GLN A 70 10.84 14.73 0.49
N MET A 71 11.51 15.27 -0.52
CA MET A 71 12.80 15.97 -0.37
C MET A 71 12.69 17.29 0.41
N LYS A 72 11.55 17.97 0.30
CA LYS A 72 11.28 19.22 1.03
C LYS A 72 10.88 18.97 2.48
N LYS A 73 10.49 17.75 2.87
CA LYS A 73 10.17 17.42 4.27
C LYS A 73 11.43 17.54 5.12
N ARG A 74 11.33 18.32 6.19
CA ARG A 74 12.37 18.35 7.22
C ARG A 74 12.18 17.16 8.15
N PHE A 75 13.15 16.27 8.16
CA PHE A 75 13.23 15.21 9.15
C PHE A 75 13.81 15.79 10.44
N GLY A 76 13.21 15.41 11.57
CA GLY A 76 13.78 15.67 12.89
C GLY A 76 14.94 14.72 13.17
N SER A 77 15.03 14.23 14.40
CA SER A 77 15.93 13.10 14.68
C SER A 77 15.50 11.90 13.84
N VAL A 78 16.43 11.39 13.03
CA VAL A 78 16.24 10.16 12.26
C VAL A 78 16.55 8.99 13.21
N PRO A 79 15.58 8.11 13.48
CA PRO A 79 15.85 6.90 14.27
C PRO A 79 16.93 6.08 13.58
N LEU A 80 17.96 5.71 14.33
CA LEU A 80 19.00 4.80 13.86
C LEU A 80 18.63 3.38 14.27
N GLU A 81 18.95 2.43 13.41
CA GLU A 81 18.86 1.02 13.75
C GLU A 81 19.86 0.71 14.88
N PHE A 82 19.38 0.06 15.95
CA PHE A 82 20.24 -0.33 17.06
C PHE A 82 21.08 -1.56 16.69
N GLU A 83 20.50 -2.45 15.89
CA GLU A 83 21.14 -3.69 15.50
C GLU A 83 22.25 -3.46 14.46
N PRO A 84 23.48 -3.90 14.73
CA PRO A 84 24.59 -3.69 13.81
C PRO A 84 24.40 -4.51 12.53
N VAL A 85 24.68 -3.88 11.39
CA VAL A 85 24.69 -4.54 10.08
C VAL A 85 25.79 -5.60 10.06
N ARG A 86 25.43 -6.87 9.87
CA ARG A 86 26.37 -8.01 9.79
C ARG A 86 26.84 -8.31 8.36
N GLY A 87 26.17 -7.73 7.36
CA GLY A 87 26.43 -7.88 5.92
C GLY A 87 25.35 -7.16 5.10
N LEU A 88 25.52 -7.07 3.77
CA LEU A 88 24.59 -6.33 2.90
C LEU A 88 23.16 -6.90 2.90
N LEU A 89 23.02 -8.23 3.05
CA LEU A 89 21.74 -8.94 2.94
C LEU A 89 21.09 -9.28 4.30
N GLY A 90 21.63 -8.74 5.39
CA GLY A 90 21.13 -8.98 6.74
C GLY A 90 21.72 -10.22 7.41
N ARG A 91 20.97 -10.83 8.32
CA ARG A 91 21.42 -12.01 9.10
C ARG A 91 21.21 -13.30 8.29
N LYS A 92 22.09 -14.31 8.45
CA LYS A 92 21.76 -15.69 8.03
C LYS A 92 20.48 -16.09 8.75
N GLN A 93 19.44 -16.53 8.00
CA GLN A 93 18.05 -16.82 8.41
C GLN A 93 17.03 -15.70 8.13
N GLU A 94 17.44 -14.52 7.65
CA GLU A 94 16.49 -13.56 7.08
C GLU A 94 16.18 -13.94 5.63
N VAL A 95 14.91 -13.81 5.26
CA VAL A 95 14.37 -14.15 3.92
C VAL A 95 15.22 -13.53 2.79
N THR A 96 15.72 -12.32 3.00
CA THR A 96 16.63 -11.65 2.06
C THR A 96 17.98 -12.34 1.92
N ALA A 97 18.58 -12.80 3.03
CA ALA A 97 19.84 -13.54 2.98
C ALA A 97 19.67 -14.93 2.34
N GLU A 98 18.50 -15.55 2.51
CA GLU A 98 18.20 -16.88 1.93
C GLU A 98 17.94 -16.83 0.41
N HIS A 99 17.24 -15.81 -0.08
CA HIS A 99 16.91 -15.71 -1.51
C HIS A 99 18.01 -15.04 -2.36
N PHE A 100 18.90 -14.27 -1.75
CA PHE A 100 19.98 -13.56 -2.45
C PHE A 100 21.38 -14.12 -2.13
N SER A 101 21.49 -15.25 -1.43
CA SER A 101 22.74 -16.02 -1.34
C SER A 101 23.00 -16.77 -2.64
N ILE A 102 23.93 -16.23 -3.44
CA ILE A 102 24.54 -16.91 -4.60
C ILE A 102 25.60 -17.91 -4.10
#